data_AF-A0A8J6RLC1-F1
#
_entry.id   AF-A0A8J6RLC1-F1
#
_cell.length_a   1.000
_cell.length_b   1.000
_cell.length_c   1.000
_cell.angle_alpha   90.00
_cell.angle_beta   90.00
_cell.angle_gamma   90.00
#
_symmetry.space_group_name_H-M   'P 1'
#
loop_
_entity.id
_entity.type
_entity.pdbx_description
1 polymer ?
#
loop_
_entity_poly.entity_id
_entity_poly.type
_entity_poly.pdbx_seq_one_letter_code
_entity_poly.pdbx_strand_id
1 'polypeptide(L)'
;MPITDTSRRLRPAILNKDIDALHGLGTIPTYSTVRAAATPDALQLAHAKMRAMQQTETEKLAIAKAATDAARVAEWEFHNAVLAMKECVRGQFGSDSNEAQAIGLKKKSERKRPKRQAA
;
A
#
# COMPACT_ATOMS: atom_id res chain seq x y z
N MET A 1 25.31 4.40 26.75
CA MET A 1 23.85 4.27 26.59
C MET A 1 23.59 3.06 25.70
N PRO A 2 22.58 2.21 26.00
CA PRO A 2 22.26 1.09 25.11
C PRO A 2 21.87 1.61 23.73
N ILE A 3 22.29 0.89 22.69
CA ILE A 3 21.91 1.18 21.30
C ILE A 3 20.39 1.01 21.20
N THR A 4 19.68 2.09 20.88
CA THR A 4 18.23 2.05 20.70
C THR A 4 17.92 1.61 19.28
N ASP A 5 17.14 0.54 19.14
CA ASP A 5 16.66 0.06 17.84
C ASP A 5 15.54 0.99 17.36
N THR A 6 15.83 1.78 16.33
CA THR A 6 14.90 2.74 15.70
C THR A 6 14.19 2.17 14.48
N SER A 7 14.44 0.91 14.12
CA SER A 7 13.82 0.26 12.95
C SER A 7 12.32 0.03 13.12
N ARG A 8 11.84 -0.04 14.37
CA ARG A 8 10.46 -0.35 14.71
C ARG A 8 9.75 0.86 15.30
N ARG A 9 8.47 0.98 14.97
CA ARG A 9 7.59 1.99 15.58
C ARG A 9 7.45 1.73 17.08
N LEU A 10 7.50 2.78 17.87
CA LEU A 10 7.16 2.71 19.29
C LEU A 10 5.70 2.24 19.46
N ARG A 11 5.46 1.47 20.52
CA ARG A 11 4.11 1.00 20.85
C ARG A 11 3.23 2.22 21.16
N PRO A 12 1.99 2.29 20.65
CA PRO A 12 1.09 3.41 20.94
C PRO A 12 0.90 3.68 22.43
N ALA A 13 0.85 2.62 23.24
CA ALA A 13 0.72 2.73 24.70
C ALA A 13 1.90 3.46 25.37
N ILE A 14 3.11 3.35 24.82
CA ILE A 14 4.28 4.07 25.35
C ILE A 14 4.18 5.54 24.93
N LEU A 15 3.90 5.79 23.66
CA LEU A 15 3.78 7.13 23.11
C LEU A 15 2.67 7.93 23.80
N ASN A 16 1.54 7.31 24.13
CA ASN A 16 0.47 7.95 24.89
C ASN A 16 0.92 8.33 26.30
N LYS A 17 1.64 7.43 27.00
CA LYS A 17 2.21 7.74 28.32
C LYS A 17 3.20 8.91 28.25
N ASP A 18 4.00 8.98 27.19
CA ASP A 18 4.95 10.08 26.98
C ASP A 18 4.23 11.41 26.74
N ILE A 19 3.12 11.39 25.98
CA ILE A 19 2.25 12.56 25.78
C ILE A 19 1.62 12.99 27.10
N ASP A 20 1.06 12.06 27.87
CA ASP A 20 0.44 12.35 29.16
C ASP A 20 1.46 12.94 30.15
N ALA A 21 2.70 12.41 30.15
CA ALA A 21 3.80 12.95 30.94
C ALA A 21 4.19 14.37 30.51
N LEU A 22 4.23 14.65 29.20
CA LEU A 22 4.49 16.00 28.67
C LEU A 22 3.38 16.98 29.06
N HIS A 23 2.12 16.58 29.02
CA HIS A 23 1.00 17.41 29.48
C HIS A 23 1.07 17.63 31.00
N GLY A 24 1.40 16.59 31.76
CA GLY A 24 1.59 16.68 33.21
C GLY A 24 2.72 17.64 33.60
N LEU A 25 3.78 17.77 32.79
CA LEU A 25 4.87 18.73 33.04
C LEU A 25 4.36 20.18 33.14
N GLY A 26 3.30 20.53 32.42
CA GLY A 26 2.68 21.87 32.49
C GLY A 26 2.14 22.22 33.89
N THR A 27 1.93 21.23 34.76
CA THR A 27 1.49 21.44 36.15
C THR A 27 2.62 21.75 37.13
N ILE A 28 3.89 21.72 36.68
CA ILE A 28 5.08 21.95 37.51
C ILE A 28 5.76 23.25 37.04
N PRO A 29 5.35 24.43 37.54
CA PRO A 29 5.85 25.73 37.04
C PRO A 29 7.33 25.96 37.33
N THR A 30 7.89 25.27 38.32
CA THR A 30 9.26 25.43 38.79
C THR A 30 10.26 24.46 38.15
N TYR A 31 9.82 23.67 37.16
CA TYR A 31 10.70 22.69 36.52
C TYR A 31 11.74 23.40 35.64
N SER A 32 13.02 23.16 35.95
CA SER A 32 14.17 23.63 35.17
C SER A 32 15.24 22.55 35.15
N THR A 33 15.95 22.43 34.03
CA THR A 33 17.04 21.45 33.88
C THR A 33 18.22 22.04 33.14
N VAL A 34 19.41 21.52 33.44
CA VAL A 34 20.66 21.88 32.74
C VAL A 34 20.77 21.14 31.40
N ARG A 35 20.04 20.03 31.22
CA ARG A 35 20.06 19.25 29.99
C ARG A 35 19.19 19.93 28.93
N ALA A 36 19.83 20.48 27.90
CA ALA A 36 19.16 21.18 26.80
C ALA A 36 18.04 20.37 26.11
N ALA A 37 18.16 19.04 26.04
CA ALA A 37 17.14 18.18 25.45
C ALA A 37 15.90 17.94 26.34
N ALA A 38 15.99 18.24 27.64
CA ALA A 38 14.93 18.01 28.62
C ALA A 38 14.22 19.31 29.05
N THR A 39 14.46 20.41 28.32
CA THR A 39 13.76 21.67 28.54
C THR A 39 12.31 21.58 28.02
N PRO A 40 11.36 22.32 28.62
CA PRO A 40 9.97 22.33 28.18
C PRO A 40 9.83 22.64 26.68
N ASP A 41 10.58 23.64 26.19
CA ASP A 41 10.54 24.07 24.79
C ASP A 41 11.06 22.98 23.84
N ALA A 42 12.16 22.29 24.21
CA ALA A 42 12.71 21.21 23.40
C ALA A 42 11.75 20.01 23.32
N LEU A 43 11.08 19.69 24.44
CA LEU A 43 10.09 18.61 24.49
C LEU A 43 8.85 18.95 23.65
N GLN A 44 8.35 20.19 23.72
CA GLN A 44 7.24 20.66 22.89
C GLN A 44 7.59 20.64 21.40
N LEU A 45 8.79 21.10 21.04
CA LEU A 45 9.28 21.06 19.66
C LEU A 45 9.39 19.61 19.16
N ALA A 46 9.93 18.70 19.97
CA ALA A 46 10.01 17.28 19.62
C ALA A 46 8.63 16.65 19.41
N HIS A 47 7.66 16.97 20.27
CA HIS A 47 6.28 16.51 20.13
C HIS A 47 5.61 17.06 18.86
N ALA A 48 5.75 18.36 18.58
CA ALA A 48 5.23 18.98 17.36
C ALA A 48 5.85 18.36 16.10
N LYS A 49 7.18 18.14 16.10
CA LYS A 49 7.88 17.47 14.99
C LYS A 49 7.38 16.05 14.79
N MET A 50 7.19 15.27 15.85
CA MET A 50 6.64 13.92 15.77
C MET A 50 5.25 13.92 15.12
N ARG A 51 4.36 14.82 15.55
CA ARG A 51 3.01 14.96 14.98
C ARG A 51 3.05 15.32 13.50
N ALA A 52 3.88 16.31 13.12
CA ALA A 52 4.04 16.71 11.72
C ALA A 52 4.53 15.54 10.85
N MET A 53 5.54 14.79 11.30
CA MET A 53 6.04 13.64 10.54
C MET A 53 4.98 12.55 10.38
N GLN A 54 4.21 12.25 11.44
CA GLN A 54 3.10 11.28 11.38
C GLN A 54 2.00 11.73 10.40
N GLN A 55 1.68 13.02 10.34
CA GLN A 55 0.72 13.56 9.37
C GLN A 55 1.23 13.34 7.93
N THR A 56 2.48 13.71 7.65
CA THR A 56 3.06 13.52 6.30
C THR A 56 3.14 12.05 5.88
N GLU A 57 3.35 11.14 6.83
CA GLU A 57 3.31 9.69 6.59
C GLU A 57 1.91 9.27 6.15
N THR A 58 0.87 9.69 6.88
CA THR A 58 -0.52 9.35 6.56
C THR A 58 -0.97 9.91 5.20
N GLU A 59 -0.57 11.14 4.87
CA GLU A 59 -0.84 11.77 3.57
C GLU A 59 -0.20 10.98 2.43
N LYS A 60 1.09 10.62 2.57
CA LYS A 60 1.80 9.83 1.55
C LYS A 60 1.21 8.43 1.39
N LEU A 61 0.82 7.78 2.48
CA LEU A 61 0.15 6.48 2.41
C LEU A 61 -1.20 6.57 1.71
N ALA A 62 -1.96 7.65 1.92
CA ALA A 62 -3.23 7.87 1.21
C ALA A 62 -3.00 8.07 -0.29
N ILE A 63 -2.02 8.89 -0.67
CA ILE A 63 -1.64 9.13 -2.08
C ILE A 63 -1.16 7.83 -2.74
N ALA A 64 -0.31 7.05 -2.05
CA ALA A 64 0.19 5.78 -2.55
C ALA A 64 -0.96 4.78 -2.78
N LYS A 65 -1.92 4.70 -1.84
CA LYS A 65 -3.13 3.86 -2.00
C LYS A 65 -3.93 4.28 -3.23
N ALA A 66 -4.20 5.58 -3.39
CA ALA A 66 -4.90 6.10 -4.56
C ALA A 66 -4.19 5.75 -5.87
N ALA A 67 -2.85 5.86 -5.92
CA ALA A 67 -2.06 5.46 -7.07
C ALA A 67 -2.14 3.95 -7.35
N THR A 68 -2.12 3.10 -6.32
CA THR A 68 -2.27 1.65 -6.49
C THR A 68 -3.67 1.27 -6.99
N ASP A 69 -4.70 1.99 -6.55
CA ASP A 69 -6.06 1.75 -7.00
C ASP A 69 -6.24 2.16 -8.47
N ALA A 70 -5.69 3.31 -8.86
CA ALA A 70 -5.67 3.75 -10.26
C ALA A 70 -4.93 2.77 -11.18
N ALA A 71 -3.77 2.24 -10.74
CA ALA A 71 -3.04 1.23 -11.48
C ALA A 71 -3.88 -0.05 -11.67
N ARG A 72 -4.56 -0.51 -10.62
CA ARG A 72 -5.43 -1.69 -10.69
C ARG A 72 -6.58 -1.50 -11.68
N VAL A 73 -7.19 -0.32 -11.72
CA VAL A 73 -8.25 -0.02 -12.70
C VAL A 73 -7.69 -0.09 -14.13
N ALA A 74 -6.54 0.53 -14.38
CA ALA A 74 -5.90 0.50 -15.69
C ALA A 74 -5.49 -0.93 -16.13
N GLU A 75 -5.04 -1.77 -15.19
CA GLU A 75 -4.75 -3.18 -15.45
C GLU A 75 -5.99 -3.96 -15.91
N TRP A 76 -7.14 -3.74 -15.26
CA TRP A 76 -8.40 -4.36 -15.65
C TRP A 76 -8.89 -3.89 -17.01
N GLU A 77 -8.80 -2.59 -17.28
CA GLU A 77 -9.16 -2.02 -18.59
C GLU A 77 -8.31 -2.61 -19.70
N PHE A 78 -6.99 -2.70 -19.49
CA PHE A 78 -6.07 -3.34 -20.42
C PHE A 78 -6.41 -4.82 -20.63
N HIS A 79 -6.66 -5.56 -19.55
CA HIS A 79 -7.05 -6.97 -19.63
C HIS A 79 -8.31 -7.17 -20.48
N ASN A 80 -9.34 -6.35 -20.24
CA ASN A 80 -10.59 -6.41 -20.98
C ASN A 80 -10.39 -6.05 -22.46
N ALA A 81 -9.57 -5.05 -22.77
CA ALA A 81 -9.23 -4.70 -24.14
C ALA A 81 -8.51 -5.86 -24.85
N VAL A 82 -7.58 -6.55 -24.17
CA VAL A 82 -6.90 -7.73 -24.70
C VAL A 82 -7.87 -8.88 -24.93
N LEU A 83 -8.83 -9.11 -24.02
CA LEU A 83 -9.88 -10.12 -24.23
C LEU A 83 -10.72 -9.80 -25.47
N ALA A 84 -11.18 -8.55 -25.61
CA ALA A 84 -11.94 -8.11 -26.78
C ALA A 84 -11.14 -8.29 -28.08
N MET A 85 -9.85 -7.93 -28.08
CA MET A 85 -8.95 -8.19 -29.22
C MET A 85 -8.90 -9.68 -29.58
N LYS A 86 -8.74 -10.57 -28.58
CA LYS A 86 -8.70 -12.01 -28.82
C LYS A 86 -10.03 -12.53 -29.39
N GLU A 87 -11.16 -11.97 -28.96
CA GLU A 87 -12.47 -12.30 -29.51
C GLU A 87 -12.64 -11.84 -30.96
N CYS A 88 -12.19 -10.61 -31.28
CA CYS A 88 -12.19 -10.09 -32.65
C CYS A 88 -11.35 -10.97 -33.58
N VAL A 89 -10.14 -11.35 -33.18
CA VAL A 89 -9.28 -12.26 -33.97
C VAL A 89 -9.96 -13.61 -34.19
N ARG A 90 -10.57 -14.17 -33.14
CA ARG A 90 -11.32 -15.43 -33.27
C ARG A 90 -12.54 -15.31 -34.19
N GLY A 91 -13.22 -14.16 -34.18
CA GLY A 91 -14.36 -13.86 -35.05
C GLY A 91 -13.96 -13.67 -36.51
N GLN A 92 -12.85 -13.00 -36.77
CA GLN A 92 -12.38 -12.66 -38.12
C GLN A 92 -11.73 -13.84 -38.84
N PHE A 93 -10.85 -14.59 -38.17
CA PHE A 93 -10.08 -15.68 -38.79
C PHE A 93 -10.65 -17.08 -38.50
N GLY A 94 -11.54 -17.19 -37.50
CA GLY A 94 -12.13 -18.44 -37.09
C GLY A 94 -11.35 -19.18 -36.01
N SER A 95 -12.02 -20.10 -35.31
CA SER A 95 -11.49 -20.77 -34.11
C SER A 95 -10.40 -21.83 -34.35
N ASP A 96 -10.11 -22.17 -35.60
CA ASP A 96 -9.11 -23.19 -35.97
C ASP A 96 -7.93 -22.61 -36.76
N SER A 97 -7.83 -21.28 -36.82
CA SER A 97 -6.84 -20.57 -37.63
C SER A 97 -5.47 -20.48 -36.96
N ASN A 98 -4.43 -20.20 -37.74
CA ASN A 98 -3.07 -19.98 -37.24
C ASN A 98 -2.96 -18.65 -36.47
N GLU A 99 -3.75 -17.64 -36.87
CA GLU A 99 -3.79 -16.30 -36.25
C GLU A 99 -4.34 -16.38 -34.84
N ALA A 100 -5.43 -17.14 -34.62
CA ALA A 100 -5.93 -17.42 -33.28
C ALA A 100 -4.88 -18.15 -32.42
N GLN A 101 -4.09 -19.05 -33.01
CA GLN A 101 -2.99 -19.72 -32.32
C GLN A 101 -1.86 -18.77 -31.94
N ALA A 102 -1.52 -17.81 -32.80
CA ALA A 102 -0.46 -16.83 -32.57
C ALA A 102 -0.73 -15.93 -31.35
N ILE A 103 -2.01 -15.60 -31.07
CA ILE A 103 -2.42 -14.82 -29.89
C ILE A 103 -2.62 -15.68 -28.62
N GLY A 104 -2.15 -16.94 -28.65
CA GLY A 104 -2.17 -17.87 -27.52
C GLY A 104 -3.47 -18.63 -27.32
N LEU A 105 -4.40 -18.62 -28.28
CA LEU A 105 -5.60 -19.47 -28.22
C LEU A 105 -5.28 -20.86 -28.79
N LYS A 106 -5.79 -21.92 -28.16
CA LYS A 106 -5.64 -23.28 -28.72
C LYS A 106 -6.62 -23.50 -29.88
N LYS A 107 -6.13 -23.98 -31.03
CA LYS A 107 -6.93 -24.38 -32.20
C LYS A 107 -8.02 -25.37 -31.83
N LYS A 108 -9.16 -25.31 -32.53
CA LYS A 108 -10.30 -26.21 -32.27
C LYS A 108 -9.96 -27.67 -32.57
N SER A 109 -9.23 -27.93 -33.65
CA SER A 109 -8.76 -29.25 -34.07
C SER A 109 -7.85 -29.92 -33.03
N GLU A 110 -7.03 -29.14 -32.33
CA GLU A 110 -6.12 -29.63 -31.29
C GLU A 110 -6.81 -29.87 -29.92
N ARG A 111 -8.07 -29.46 -29.76
CA ARG A 111 -8.81 -29.65 -28.50
C ARG A 111 -9.33 -31.09 -28.41
N LYS A 112 -9.06 -31.74 -27.29
CA LYS A 112 -9.62 -33.06 -26.97
C LYS A 112 -11.15 -32.95 -26.92
N ARG A 113 -11.86 -33.78 -27.70
CA ARG A 113 -13.33 -33.83 -27.65
C ARG A 113 -13.79 -34.25 -26.24
N PRO A 114 -14.79 -33.57 -25.65
CA PRO A 114 -15.36 -34.00 -24.39
C PRO A 114 -15.94 -35.42 -24.55
N LYS A 115 -15.52 -36.32 -23.67
CA LYS A 115 -16.09 -37.68 -23.60
C LYS A 115 -17.35 -37.60 -22.74
N ARG A 116 -18.48 -38.05 -23.28
CA ARG A 116 -19.72 -38.19 -22.51
C ARG A 116 -19.51 -39.32 -21.49
N GLN A 117 -19.64 -39.02 -20.20
CA GLN A 117 -19.71 -40.08 -19.19
C GLN A 117 -21.03 -40.82 -19.38
N ALA A 118 -20.97 -42.15 -19.45
CA ALA A 118 -22.17 -42.98 -19.45
C ALA A 118 -22.86 -42.82 -18.09
N ALA A 119 -24.16 -42.52 -18.11
CA ALA A 119 -25.00 -42.39 -16.93
C ALA A 119 -25.25 -43.76 -16.29
#